data_AF-A0A524MLJ7-F1
#
_entry.id   AF-A0A524MLJ7-F1
#
_cell.length_a   1.000
_cell.length_b   1.000
_cell.length_c   1.000
_cell.angle_alpha   90.00
_cell.angle_beta   90.00
_cell.angle_gamma   90.00
#
_symmetry.space_group_name_H-M   'P 1'
#
loop_
_entity.id
_entity.type
_entity.pdbx_description
1 polymer ?
#
loop_
_entity_poly.entity_id
_entity_poly.type
_entity_poly.pdbx_seq_one_letter_code
_entity_poly.pdbx_strand_id
1 'polypeptide(L)'
;MDDENILNLDFTVTEGWSSGPESSINFEDLPSNIKELLSQATNEIEMAIKKLEQAVESDLVKEPSWQMLAYLYLGTNQLDDFSSLNRRYEETFGTPISVNVPQKGVQIVPERVVFEMPQKIVRGSLPNIILVQKACVSSRGAMLNFSNVNGADTNGLKELAEFFENLPLDETRPEVSGIDSFISSLEKAANDTTGIQEMWSMLFAYRRFCNDVDAFDELAIKFAVRFCISPPSW
;
A
#
# COMPACT_ATOMS: atom_id res chain seq x y z
N MET A 1 -51.73 14.12 -22.37
CA MET A 1 -50.60 14.56 -23.21
C MET A 1 -49.99 15.80 -22.57
N ASP A 2 -49.65 15.69 -21.27
CA ASP A 2 -48.33 15.27 -20.78
C ASP A 2 -47.18 16.06 -21.42
N ASP A 3 -46.59 17.02 -20.69
CA ASP A 3 -45.42 16.87 -19.78
C ASP A 3 -44.15 17.17 -20.59
N GLU A 4 -43.10 17.89 -20.17
CA GLU A 4 -42.63 18.58 -18.97
C GLU A 4 -41.50 19.50 -19.48
N ASN A 5 -41.52 20.81 -19.22
CA ASN A 5 -40.67 21.50 -18.24
C ASN A 5 -39.28 20.87 -17.96
N ILE A 6 -38.25 21.30 -18.70
CA ILE A 6 -36.85 21.22 -18.26
C ILE A 6 -36.27 22.64 -18.26
N LEU A 7 -36.18 23.21 -17.07
CA LEU A 7 -35.48 24.46 -16.75
C LEU A 7 -33.99 24.16 -16.49
N ASN A 8 -33.16 24.99 -17.12
CA ASN A 8 -31.78 25.37 -16.80
C ASN A 8 -31.22 24.87 -15.46
N LEU A 9 -30.12 24.10 -15.52
CA LEU A 9 -29.18 23.93 -14.41
C LEU A 9 -27.85 24.63 -14.74
N ASP A 10 -27.63 25.71 -13.99
CA ASP A 10 -26.39 26.47 -13.87
C ASP A 10 -25.47 25.77 -12.85
N PHE A 11 -24.22 25.51 -13.23
CA PHE A 11 -23.19 24.86 -12.41
C PHE A 11 -22.21 25.89 -11.87
N THR A 12 -22.66 26.85 -11.06
CA THR A 12 -21.76 27.74 -10.31
C THR A 12 -22.32 28.15 -8.94
N VAL A 13 -22.43 27.20 -8.00
CA VAL A 13 -22.39 27.56 -6.56
C VAL A 13 -21.49 26.59 -5.80
N THR A 14 -20.36 27.12 -5.38
CA THR A 14 -19.43 26.57 -4.40
C THR A 14 -20.08 26.57 -3.02
N GLU A 15 -20.43 25.41 -2.48
CA GLU A 15 -20.62 25.26 -1.03
C GLU A 15 -19.27 24.93 -0.40
N GLY A 16 -18.72 25.93 0.30
CA GLY A 16 -17.55 25.76 1.14
C GLY A 16 -17.84 24.76 2.26
N TRP A 17 -16.96 23.76 2.39
CA TRP A 17 -16.88 22.96 3.59
C TRP A 17 -16.38 23.85 4.73
N SER A 18 -17.33 24.40 5.49
CA SER A 18 -17.07 25.04 6.76
C SER A 18 -16.79 23.95 7.79
N SER A 19 -15.56 23.92 8.29
CA SER A 19 -15.13 23.09 9.41
C SER A 19 -15.90 23.50 10.68
N GLY A 20 -16.95 22.75 11.02
CA GLY A 20 -17.63 22.83 12.32
C GLY A 20 -16.85 22.06 13.39
N PRO A 21 -16.94 22.44 14.68
CA PRO A 21 -16.15 21.85 15.74
C PRO A 21 -16.61 20.40 15.99
N GLU A 22 -15.65 19.51 16.26
CA GLU A 22 -15.90 18.13 16.68
C GLU A 22 -16.87 18.10 17.88
N SER A 23 -18.13 17.74 17.63
CA SER A 23 -19.10 17.49 18.70
C SER A 23 -18.77 16.13 19.31
N SER A 24 -18.09 16.17 20.45
CA SER A 24 -17.96 15.01 21.33
C SER A 24 -19.37 14.57 21.74
N ILE A 25 -19.78 13.36 21.34
CA ILE A 25 -21.07 12.79 21.69
C ILE A 25 -21.10 12.57 23.21
N ASN A 26 -21.95 13.32 23.92
CA ASN A 26 -22.15 13.17 25.35
C ASN A 26 -22.95 11.89 25.62
N PHE A 27 -22.32 10.91 26.27
CA PHE A 27 -22.91 9.59 26.58
C PHE A 27 -24.17 9.66 27.48
N GLU A 28 -24.44 10.80 28.11
CA GLU A 28 -25.60 11.01 28.99
C GLU A 28 -26.92 11.19 28.23
N ASP A 29 -26.89 11.61 26.96
CA ASP A 29 -28.10 11.86 26.13
C ASP A 29 -28.59 10.62 25.34
N LEU A 30 -27.98 9.45 25.55
CA LEU A 30 -28.39 8.23 24.84
C LEU A 30 -29.75 7.70 25.32
N PRO A 31 -30.65 7.27 24.41
CA PRO A 31 -31.89 6.58 24.76
C PRO A 31 -31.65 5.35 25.65
N SER A 32 -32.54 5.10 26.62
CA SER A 32 -32.39 4.02 27.62
C SER A 32 -32.17 2.64 27.00
N ASN A 33 -32.83 2.34 25.87
CA ASN A 33 -32.66 1.09 25.14
C ASN A 33 -31.21 0.89 24.64
N ILE A 34 -30.55 1.97 24.18
CA ILE A 34 -29.16 1.89 23.72
C ILE A 34 -28.21 1.72 24.92
N LYS A 35 -28.50 2.37 26.06
CA LYS A 35 -27.72 2.18 27.29
C LYS A 35 -27.80 0.74 27.80
N GLU A 36 -29.00 0.15 27.79
CA GLU A 36 -29.20 -1.26 28.13
C GLU A 36 -28.41 -2.19 27.20
N LEU A 37 -28.52 -2.01 25.88
CA LEU A 37 -27.75 -2.79 24.90
C LEU A 37 -26.23 -2.67 25.08
N LEU A 38 -25.73 -1.46 25.34
CA LEU A 38 -24.31 -1.23 25.60
C LEU A 38 -23.86 -1.95 26.87
N SER A 39 -24.60 -1.81 27.97
CA SER A 39 -24.28 -2.51 29.22
C SER A 39 -24.30 -4.03 29.08
N GLN A 40 -25.26 -4.57 28.32
CA GLN A 40 -25.30 -6.00 28.02
C GLN A 40 -24.07 -6.44 27.23
N ALA A 41 -23.74 -5.71 26.15
CA ALA A 41 -22.57 -6.01 25.33
C ALA A 41 -21.27 -5.94 26.13
N THR A 42 -21.10 -4.93 27.00
CA THR A 42 -19.94 -4.82 27.89
C THR A 42 -19.84 -6.01 28.86
N ASN A 43 -20.95 -6.43 29.47
CA ASN A 43 -20.98 -7.58 30.37
C ASN A 43 -20.63 -8.89 29.64
N GLU A 44 -21.09 -9.07 28.39
CA GLU A 44 -20.78 -10.24 27.58
C GLU A 44 -19.29 -10.28 27.20
N ILE A 45 -18.70 -9.14 26.86
CA ILE A 45 -17.26 -9.00 26.57
C ILE A 45 -16.43 -9.34 27.82
N GLU A 46 -16.78 -8.79 28.98
CA GLU A 46 -16.07 -9.06 30.24
C GLU A 46 -16.15 -10.56 30.61
N MET A 47 -17.30 -11.18 30.40
CA MET A 47 -17.47 -12.62 30.62
C MET A 47 -16.64 -13.47 29.65
N ALA A 48 -16.53 -13.04 28.39
CA ALA A 48 -15.70 -13.71 27.38
C ALA A 48 -14.21 -13.63 27.74
N ILE A 49 -13.73 -12.47 28.19
CA ILE A 49 -12.36 -12.27 28.68
C ILE A 49 -12.06 -13.25 29.82
N LYS A 50 -12.89 -13.28 30.88
CA LYS A 50 -12.69 -14.18 32.04
C LYS A 50 -12.65 -15.66 31.64
N LYS A 51 -13.50 -16.08 30.70
CA LYS A 51 -13.52 -17.46 30.22
C LYS A 51 -12.25 -17.82 29.45
N LEU A 52 -11.74 -16.90 28.63
CA LEU A 52 -10.52 -17.10 27.86
C LEU A 52 -9.27 -17.07 28.75
N GLU A 53 -9.22 -16.21 29.77
CA GLU A 53 -8.17 -16.23 30.79
C GLU A 53 -8.10 -17.58 31.49
N GLN A 54 -9.23 -18.07 32.00
CA GLN A 54 -9.31 -19.39 32.64
C GLN A 54 -8.92 -20.52 31.69
N ALA A 55 -9.30 -20.41 30.42
CA ALA A 55 -8.90 -21.38 29.41
C ALA A 55 -7.37 -21.34 29.23
N VAL A 56 -6.78 -20.17 29.01
CA VAL A 56 -5.33 -19.98 28.80
C VAL A 56 -4.49 -20.44 29.99
N GLU A 57 -5.02 -20.40 31.21
CA GLU A 57 -4.38 -20.96 32.41
C GLU A 57 -4.41 -22.50 32.45
N SER A 58 -5.28 -23.14 31.69
CA SER A 58 -5.26 -24.60 31.51
C SER A 58 -4.27 -24.98 30.40
N ASP A 59 -3.39 -25.95 30.69
CA ASP A 59 -2.25 -26.39 29.86
C ASP A 59 -2.65 -27.09 28.52
N LEU A 60 -3.91 -26.94 28.10
CA LEU A 60 -4.52 -27.59 26.94
C LEU A 60 -4.84 -26.60 25.81
N VAL A 61 -4.43 -25.35 25.93
CA VAL A 61 -4.95 -24.28 25.07
C VAL A 61 -4.08 -24.00 23.84
N LYS A 62 -4.77 -23.91 22.70
CA LYS A 62 -4.19 -23.67 21.38
C LYS A 62 -3.88 -22.17 21.18
N GLU A 63 -2.91 -21.90 20.31
CA GLU A 63 -2.49 -20.56 19.86
C GLU A 63 -3.65 -19.56 19.57
N PRO A 64 -4.78 -19.96 18.93
CA PRO A 64 -5.87 -19.03 18.62
C PRO A 64 -6.57 -18.43 19.85
N SER A 65 -6.59 -19.12 20.98
CA SER A 65 -7.23 -18.61 22.21
C SER A 65 -6.43 -17.49 22.84
N TRP A 66 -5.10 -17.57 22.78
CA TRP A 66 -4.19 -16.51 23.20
C TRP A 66 -4.36 -15.27 22.31
N GLN A 67 -4.42 -15.47 20.99
CA GLN A 67 -4.65 -14.38 20.04
C GLN A 67 -6.00 -13.69 20.26
N MET A 68 -7.06 -14.46 20.46
CA MET A 68 -8.41 -13.93 20.71
C MET A 68 -8.46 -13.10 22.01
N LEU A 69 -7.83 -13.57 23.09
CA LEU A 69 -7.72 -12.81 24.33
C LEU A 69 -6.92 -11.52 24.13
N ALA A 70 -5.85 -11.57 23.34
CA ALA A 70 -5.05 -10.40 22.98
C ALA A 70 -5.87 -9.32 22.23
N TYR A 71 -6.68 -9.71 21.24
CA TYR A 71 -7.58 -8.80 20.52
C TYR A 71 -8.62 -8.18 21.46
N LEU A 72 -9.14 -8.95 22.43
CA LEU A 72 -10.10 -8.44 23.41
C LEU A 72 -9.47 -7.42 24.36
N TYR A 73 -8.27 -7.68 24.90
CA TYR A 73 -7.57 -6.70 25.75
C TYR A 73 -7.28 -5.39 25.02
N LEU A 74 -6.86 -5.45 23.76
CA LEU A 74 -6.67 -4.24 22.96
C LEU A 74 -7.99 -3.51 22.68
N GLY A 75 -9.04 -4.26 22.37
CA GLY A 75 -10.39 -3.72 22.12
C GLY A 75 -11.02 -3.07 23.35
N THR A 76 -10.70 -3.54 24.56
CA THR A 76 -11.14 -2.96 25.84
C THR A 76 -10.15 -1.98 26.46
N ASN A 77 -9.05 -1.66 25.76
CA ASN A 77 -7.98 -0.77 26.22
C ASN A 77 -7.29 -1.23 27.52
N GLN A 78 -7.23 -2.54 27.75
CA GLN A 78 -6.53 -3.19 28.87
C GLN A 78 -5.07 -3.51 28.50
N LEU A 79 -4.26 -2.46 28.31
CA LEU A 79 -2.89 -2.59 27.78
C LEU A 79 -1.92 -3.28 28.74
N ASP A 80 -2.13 -3.15 30.04
CA ASP A 80 -1.29 -3.79 31.08
C ASP A 80 -1.49 -5.32 31.09
N ASP A 81 -2.75 -5.75 30.95
CA ASP A 81 -3.12 -7.17 30.86
C ASP A 81 -2.61 -7.79 29.55
N PHE A 82 -2.72 -7.04 28.44
CA PHE A 82 -2.12 -7.44 27.17
C PHE A 82 -0.60 -7.61 27.26
N SER A 83 0.11 -6.68 27.89
CA SER A 83 1.57 -6.74 28.03
C SER A 83 2.00 -7.97 28.86
N SER A 84 1.23 -8.27 29.90
CA SER A 84 1.42 -9.46 30.74
C SER A 84 1.15 -10.76 29.98
N LEU A 85 0.11 -10.79 29.14
CA LEU A 85 -0.22 -11.91 28.27
C LEU A 85 0.86 -12.14 27.21
N ASN A 86 1.34 -11.08 26.57
CA ASN A 86 2.36 -11.14 25.52
C ASN A 86 3.68 -11.74 26.06
N ARG A 87 4.11 -11.32 27.26
CA ARG A 87 5.28 -11.90 27.91
C ARG A 87 5.11 -13.40 28.17
N ARG A 88 3.97 -13.82 28.73
CA ARG A 88 3.67 -15.24 29.02
C ARG A 88 3.61 -16.09 27.74
N TYR A 89 3.07 -15.53 26.67
CA TYR A 89 3.05 -16.19 25.37
C TYR A 89 4.45 -16.35 24.79
N GLU A 90 5.29 -15.32 24.85
CA GLU A 90 6.68 -15.38 24.41
C GLU A 90 7.49 -16.40 25.21
N GLU A 91 7.25 -16.51 26.52
CA GLU A 91 7.82 -17.56 27.37
C GLU A 91 7.36 -18.98 26.96
N THR A 92 6.15 -19.11 26.40
CA THR A 92 5.54 -20.40 26.04
C THR A 92 5.88 -20.83 24.60
N PHE A 93 5.94 -19.90 23.65
CA PHE A 93 6.06 -20.16 22.20
C PHE A 93 7.35 -19.60 21.57
N GLY A 94 8.15 -18.82 22.32
CA GLY A 94 9.41 -18.25 21.86
C GLY A 94 9.30 -17.07 20.90
N THR A 95 8.08 -16.58 20.65
CA THR A 95 7.80 -15.41 19.81
C THR A 95 6.72 -14.54 20.46
N PRO A 96 6.73 -13.21 20.26
CA PRO A 96 5.66 -12.35 20.75
C PRO A 96 4.33 -12.64 20.03
N ILE A 97 3.21 -12.32 20.69
CA ILE A 97 1.87 -12.46 20.09
C ILE A 97 1.76 -11.48 18.93
N SER A 98 1.56 -12.02 17.73
CA SER A 98 1.21 -11.24 16.54
C SER A 98 -0.22 -10.72 16.67
N VAL A 99 -0.39 -9.53 17.23
CA VAL A 99 -1.68 -8.83 17.21
C VAL A 99 -1.60 -7.67 16.24
N ASN A 100 -2.36 -7.75 15.16
CA ASN A 100 -2.55 -6.62 14.26
C ASN A 100 -3.45 -5.60 14.96
N VAL A 101 -2.87 -4.81 15.85
CA VAL A 101 -3.56 -3.68 16.48
C VAL A 101 -3.90 -2.70 15.36
N PRO A 102 -5.17 -2.31 15.16
CA PRO A 102 -5.48 -1.16 14.32
C PRO A 102 -5.02 0.08 15.09
N GLN A 103 -3.71 0.36 15.02
CA GLN A 103 -3.17 1.63 15.44
C GLN A 103 -3.83 2.69 14.56
N LYS A 104 -4.55 3.61 15.20
CA LYS A 104 -5.14 4.80 14.61
C LYS A 104 -4.06 5.51 13.80
N GLY A 105 -4.05 5.30 12.48
CA GLY A 105 -3.02 5.79 11.56
C GLY A 105 -2.38 4.76 10.61
N VAL A 106 -2.71 3.46 10.67
CA VAL A 106 -2.40 2.57 9.55
C VAL A 106 -3.56 2.66 8.57
N GLN A 107 -3.37 3.38 7.46
CA GLN A 107 -4.20 3.20 6.29
C GLN A 107 -4.15 1.70 5.96
N ILE A 108 -5.26 0.99 6.17
CA ILE A 108 -5.51 -0.25 5.43
C ILE A 108 -5.64 0.23 3.99
N VAL A 109 -4.50 0.41 3.32
CA VAL A 109 -4.49 0.55 1.87
C VAL A 109 -5.15 -0.75 1.40
N PRO A 110 -6.31 -0.70 0.73
CA PRO A 110 -6.89 -1.91 0.16
C PRO A 110 -5.76 -2.60 -0.60
N GLU A 111 -5.43 -3.84 -0.23
CA GLU A 111 -4.31 -4.61 -0.76
C GLU A 111 -4.24 -4.36 -2.27
N ARG A 112 -3.26 -3.59 -2.73
CA ARG A 112 -3.22 -3.14 -4.12
C ARG A 112 -3.21 -4.38 -5.00
N VAL A 113 -3.67 -4.27 -6.25
CA VAL A 113 -3.47 -5.39 -7.17
C VAL A 113 -1.98 -5.49 -7.45
N VAL A 114 -1.34 -6.50 -6.87
CA VAL A 114 0.10 -6.74 -6.98
C VAL A 114 0.41 -7.45 -8.29
N PHE A 115 1.30 -6.88 -9.07
CA PHE A 115 1.89 -7.49 -10.25
C PHE A 115 3.35 -7.79 -9.96
N GLU A 116 3.66 -9.07 -9.84
CA GLU A 116 5.02 -9.55 -9.66
C GLU A 116 5.81 -9.39 -10.96
N MET A 117 6.96 -8.69 -10.88
CA MET A 117 7.88 -8.58 -11.99
C MET A 117 8.70 -9.87 -12.14
N PRO A 118 9.03 -10.29 -13.37
CA PRO A 118 9.76 -11.53 -13.59
C PRO A 118 11.19 -11.43 -13.06
N GLN A 119 11.72 -12.54 -12.51
CA GLN A 119 13.09 -12.58 -11.98
C GLN A 119 14.14 -12.16 -13.02
N LYS A 120 13.95 -12.55 -14.28
CA LYS A 120 14.72 -12.05 -15.43
C LYS A 120 13.78 -11.40 -16.43
N ILE A 121 14.01 -10.13 -16.71
CA ILE A 121 13.21 -9.36 -17.66
C ILE A 121 13.73 -9.63 -19.07
N VAL A 122 12.94 -10.40 -19.82
CA VAL A 122 13.16 -10.74 -21.22
C VAL A 122 11.91 -10.38 -22.03
N ARG A 123 12.02 -10.47 -23.36
CA ARG A 123 10.89 -10.15 -24.24
C ARG A 123 9.63 -10.98 -23.91
N GLY A 124 8.50 -10.32 -23.71
CA GLY A 124 7.20 -10.94 -23.39
C GLY A 124 7.07 -11.50 -21.98
N SER A 125 8.03 -11.21 -21.08
CA SER A 125 7.98 -11.66 -19.68
C SER A 125 7.22 -10.72 -18.74
N LEU A 126 6.94 -9.50 -19.19
CA LEU A 126 6.30 -8.48 -18.37
C LEU A 126 4.80 -8.78 -18.16
N PRO A 127 4.22 -8.29 -17.05
CA PRO A 127 2.78 -8.31 -16.85
C PRO A 127 2.03 -7.64 -18.00
N ASN A 128 0.80 -8.09 -18.26
CA ASN A 128 -0.02 -7.48 -19.31
C ASN A 128 -0.37 -6.03 -18.93
N ILE A 129 0.16 -5.07 -19.69
CA ILE A 129 -0.02 -3.63 -19.44
C ILE A 129 -1.49 -3.20 -19.33
N ILE A 130 -2.39 -3.82 -20.10
CA ILE A 130 -3.82 -3.49 -20.06
C ILE A 130 -4.42 -3.89 -18.71
N LEU A 131 -3.98 -5.01 -18.12
CA LEU A 131 -4.43 -5.42 -16.79
C LEU A 131 -3.88 -4.49 -15.70
N VAL A 132 -2.64 -4.04 -15.85
CA VAL A 132 -2.01 -3.09 -14.92
C VAL A 132 -2.72 -1.75 -14.95
N GLN A 133 -2.95 -1.17 -16.14
CA GLN A 133 -3.67 0.09 -16.31
C GLN A 133 -5.11 0.01 -15.76
N LYS A 134 -5.80 -1.11 -15.96
CA LYS A 134 -7.14 -1.33 -15.36
C LYS A 134 -7.10 -1.36 -13.84
N ALA A 135 -6.04 -1.94 -13.26
CA ALA A 135 -5.86 -1.96 -11.82
C ALA A 135 -5.49 -0.57 -11.27
N CYS A 136 -4.72 0.23 -12.01
CA CYS A 136 -4.38 1.61 -11.65
C CYS A 136 -5.63 2.47 -11.39
N VAL A 137 -6.63 2.39 -12.26
CA VAL A 137 -7.89 3.15 -12.15
C VAL A 137 -8.92 2.51 -11.21
N SER A 138 -8.59 1.35 -10.62
CA SER A 138 -9.50 0.68 -9.67
C SER A 138 -9.41 1.29 -8.27
N SER A 139 -10.42 1.06 -7.43
CA SER A 139 -10.41 1.51 -6.03
C SER A 139 -9.28 0.94 -5.18
N ARG A 140 -8.65 -0.16 -5.63
CA ARG A 140 -7.51 -0.79 -4.95
C ARG A 140 -6.17 -0.20 -5.40
N GLY A 141 -6.11 0.39 -6.59
CA GLY A 141 -4.85 0.76 -7.25
C GLY A 141 -3.99 -0.46 -7.64
N ALA A 142 -2.86 -0.18 -8.30
CA ALA A 142 -1.89 -1.19 -8.72
C ALA A 142 -0.55 -1.02 -7.99
N MET A 143 0.15 -2.14 -7.81
CA MET A 143 1.52 -2.19 -7.28
C MET A 143 2.38 -3.10 -8.15
N LEU A 144 3.56 -2.62 -8.55
CA LEU A 144 4.56 -3.39 -9.26
C LEU A 144 5.65 -3.85 -8.27
N ASN A 145 5.81 -5.16 -8.11
CA ASN A 145 6.79 -5.71 -7.20
C ASN A 145 8.06 -6.16 -7.94
N PHE A 146 9.17 -5.45 -7.72
CA PHE A 146 10.48 -5.72 -8.31
C PHE A 146 11.41 -6.53 -7.39
N SER A 147 10.94 -6.94 -6.20
CA SER A 147 11.79 -7.58 -5.16
C SER A 147 12.52 -8.84 -5.65
N ASN A 148 11.98 -9.53 -6.66
CA ASN A 148 12.55 -10.76 -7.22
C ASN A 148 13.41 -10.53 -8.47
N VAL A 149 13.48 -9.30 -9.00
CA VAL A 149 14.20 -9.00 -10.25
C VAL A 149 15.70 -9.01 -10.00
N ASN A 150 16.45 -9.78 -10.80
CA ASN A 150 17.91 -9.87 -10.70
C ASN A 150 18.65 -9.71 -12.03
N GLY A 151 17.93 -9.41 -13.12
CA GLY A 151 18.56 -9.10 -14.40
C GLY A 151 17.56 -8.82 -15.51
N ALA A 152 18.07 -8.26 -16.60
CA ALA A 152 17.32 -8.01 -17.83
C ALA A 152 18.25 -8.21 -19.04
N ASP A 153 17.71 -8.70 -20.15
CA ASP A 153 18.41 -8.65 -21.43
C ASP A 153 18.07 -7.36 -22.19
N THR A 154 18.75 -7.10 -23.31
CA THR A 154 18.56 -5.89 -24.12
C THR A 154 17.11 -5.73 -24.61
N ASN A 155 16.44 -6.82 -25.00
CA ASN A 155 15.06 -6.76 -25.47
C ASN A 155 14.09 -6.52 -24.31
N GLY A 156 14.35 -7.13 -23.15
CA GLY A 156 13.60 -6.93 -21.93
C GLY A 156 13.73 -5.51 -21.39
N LEU A 157 14.91 -4.90 -21.45
CA LEU A 157 15.10 -3.48 -21.09
C LEU A 157 14.30 -2.55 -22.00
N LYS A 158 14.29 -2.81 -23.31
CA LYS A 158 13.48 -2.05 -24.26
C LYS A 158 11.99 -2.18 -23.95
N GLU A 159 11.51 -3.40 -23.75
CA GLU A 159 10.10 -3.65 -23.43
C GLU A 159 9.71 -3.04 -22.07
N LEU A 160 10.62 -3.04 -21.09
CA LEU A 160 10.40 -2.43 -19.78
C LEU A 160 10.34 -0.90 -19.86
N ALA A 161 11.18 -0.28 -20.70
CA ALA A 161 11.10 1.15 -20.96
C ALA A 161 9.74 1.53 -21.57
N GLU A 162 9.32 0.82 -22.62
CA GLU A 162 8.00 1.00 -23.24
C GLU A 162 6.87 0.74 -22.22
N PHE A 163 7.02 -0.25 -21.34
CA PHE A 163 6.06 -0.54 -20.29
C PHE A 163 5.87 0.64 -19.34
N PHE A 164 6.95 1.26 -18.84
CA PHE A 164 6.88 2.45 -17.98
C PHE A 164 6.28 3.66 -18.68
N GLU A 165 6.61 3.89 -19.96
CA GLU A 165 6.05 5.00 -20.75
C GLU A 165 4.54 4.86 -20.99
N ASN A 166 4.01 3.64 -20.94
CA ASN A 166 2.58 3.38 -21.08
C ASN A 166 1.81 3.39 -19.74
N LEU A 167 2.48 3.59 -18.60
CA LEU A 167 1.80 3.70 -17.31
C LEU A 167 1.26 5.11 -17.06
N PRO A 168 0.16 5.25 -16.30
CA PRO A 168 -0.33 6.57 -15.91
C PRO A 168 0.71 7.29 -15.04
N LEU A 169 0.88 8.59 -15.30
CA LEU A 169 1.77 9.49 -14.57
C LEU A 169 1.03 10.41 -13.58
N ASP A 170 -0.29 10.24 -13.47
CA ASP A 170 -1.18 11.02 -12.61
C ASP A 170 -1.39 10.34 -11.24
N GLU A 171 -2.46 10.72 -10.54
CA GLU A 171 -2.81 10.16 -9.22
C GLU A 171 -3.10 8.65 -9.24
N THR A 172 -3.36 8.07 -10.42
CA THR A 172 -3.59 6.62 -10.59
C THR A 172 -2.31 5.83 -10.87
N ARG A 173 -1.15 6.49 -10.87
CA ARG A 173 0.16 5.85 -11.07
C ARG A 173 0.33 4.64 -10.14
N PRO A 174 0.82 3.49 -10.66
CA PRO A 174 1.05 2.33 -9.80
C PRO A 174 2.17 2.62 -8.80
N GLU A 175 2.04 2.05 -7.60
CA GLU A 175 3.16 2.02 -6.66
C GLU A 175 4.23 1.04 -7.16
N VAL A 176 5.49 1.32 -6.82
CA VAL A 176 6.61 0.47 -7.21
C VAL A 176 7.39 0.12 -5.95
N SER A 177 7.63 -1.18 -5.74
CA SER A 177 8.35 -1.68 -4.56
C SER A 177 9.54 -2.52 -4.97
N GLY A 178 10.64 -2.43 -4.22
CA GLY A 178 11.83 -3.27 -4.38
C GLY A 178 12.65 -2.98 -5.65
N ILE A 179 12.42 -1.85 -6.32
CA ILE A 179 13.08 -1.53 -7.60
C ILE A 179 14.48 -0.92 -7.44
N ASP A 180 14.80 -0.38 -6.27
CA ASP A 180 16.04 0.40 -6.04
C ASP A 180 17.32 -0.39 -6.35
N SER A 181 17.34 -1.68 -6.00
CA SER A 181 18.48 -2.56 -6.24
C SER A 181 18.70 -2.81 -7.73
N PHE A 182 17.62 -2.96 -8.50
CA PHE A 182 17.66 -3.11 -9.95
C PHE A 182 18.14 -1.83 -10.62
N ILE A 183 17.60 -0.67 -10.23
CA ILE A 183 18.01 0.64 -10.77
C ILE A 183 19.48 0.92 -10.46
N SER A 184 19.91 0.75 -9.21
CA SER A 184 21.30 0.97 -8.82
C SER A 184 22.27 0.08 -9.61
N SER A 185 21.89 -1.17 -9.84
CA SER A 185 22.68 -2.12 -10.64
C SER A 185 22.72 -1.71 -12.11
N LEU A 186 21.59 -1.24 -12.66
CA LEU A 186 21.48 -0.78 -14.03
C LEU A 186 22.27 0.52 -14.27
N GLU A 187 22.20 1.48 -13.35
CA GLU A 187 22.98 2.72 -13.41
C GLU A 187 24.48 2.44 -13.37
N LYS A 188 24.91 1.52 -12.50
CA LYS A 188 26.30 1.09 -12.45
C LYS A 188 26.74 0.48 -13.78
N ALA A 189 25.94 -0.42 -14.35
CA ALA A 189 26.24 -1.08 -15.62
C ALA A 189 26.21 -0.09 -16.82
N ALA A 190 25.30 0.88 -16.80
CA ALA A 190 25.15 1.92 -17.81
C ALA A 190 26.35 2.87 -17.86
N ASN A 191 26.92 3.20 -16.70
CA ASN A 191 28.08 4.08 -16.57
C ASN A 191 29.42 3.36 -16.84
N ASP A 192 29.45 2.03 -16.79
CA ASP A 192 30.65 1.23 -17.12
C ASP A 192 30.86 1.11 -18.65
N THR A 193 31.94 0.45 -19.06
CA THR A 193 32.26 0.13 -20.46
C THR A 193 31.19 -0.70 -21.15
N THR A 194 30.37 -1.45 -20.39
CA THR A 194 29.28 -2.29 -20.90
C THR A 194 27.96 -1.55 -21.14
N GLY A 195 27.89 -0.26 -20.83
CA GLY A 195 26.65 0.52 -20.96
C GLY A 195 26.17 0.63 -22.41
N ILE A 196 25.02 0.03 -22.69
CA ILE A 196 24.31 0.09 -23.99
C ILE A 196 23.13 1.08 -23.91
N GLN A 197 22.71 1.62 -25.05
CA GLN A 197 21.68 2.66 -25.12
C GLN A 197 20.36 2.22 -24.46
N GLU A 198 19.99 0.94 -24.52
CA GLU A 198 18.77 0.40 -23.92
C GLU A 198 18.75 0.50 -22.40
N MET A 199 19.90 0.41 -21.73
CA MET A 199 20.00 0.64 -20.28
C MET A 199 19.65 2.10 -19.95
N TRP A 200 20.17 3.04 -20.75
CA TRP A 200 19.89 4.46 -20.59
C TRP A 200 18.43 4.79 -20.91
N SER A 201 17.87 4.22 -21.98
CA SER A 201 16.46 4.39 -22.33
C SER A 201 15.53 3.93 -21.21
N MET A 202 15.81 2.78 -20.59
CA MET A 202 15.04 2.30 -19.43
C MET A 202 15.17 3.26 -18.23
N LEU A 203 16.38 3.75 -17.94
CA LEU A 203 16.60 4.71 -16.86
C LEU A 203 15.84 6.02 -17.12
N PHE A 204 15.87 6.57 -18.34
CA PHE A 204 15.08 7.76 -18.69
C PHE A 204 13.58 7.52 -18.51
N ALA A 205 13.05 6.39 -19.01
CA ALA A 205 11.64 6.04 -18.84
C ALA A 205 11.26 5.95 -17.36
N TYR A 206 12.13 5.36 -16.52
CA TYR A 206 11.91 5.29 -15.08
C TYR A 206 11.95 6.67 -14.40
N ARG A 207 12.90 7.56 -14.76
CA ARG A 207 12.94 8.92 -14.18
C ARG A 207 11.70 9.75 -14.54
N ARG A 208 11.20 9.64 -15.78
CA ARG A 208 9.91 10.24 -16.17
C ARG A 208 8.76 9.65 -15.36
N PHE A 209 8.73 8.33 -15.21
CA PHE A 209 7.72 7.65 -14.41
C PHE A 209 7.70 8.14 -12.95
N CYS A 210 8.87 8.38 -12.37
CA CYS A 210 9.01 8.96 -11.03
C CYS A 210 8.67 10.46 -10.97
N ASN A 211 8.57 11.16 -12.11
CA ASN A 211 8.51 12.62 -12.22
C ASN A 211 9.73 13.29 -11.55
N ASP A 212 10.91 12.67 -11.68
CA ASP A 212 12.19 13.14 -11.14
C ASP A 212 13.01 13.85 -12.23
N VAL A 213 12.73 15.14 -12.41
CA VAL A 213 13.37 15.99 -13.44
C VAL A 213 14.85 16.17 -13.16
N ASP A 214 15.24 16.35 -11.89
CA ASP A 214 16.64 16.58 -11.52
C ASP A 214 17.52 15.38 -11.86
N ALA A 215 17.08 14.16 -11.50
CA ALA A 215 17.82 12.95 -11.84
C ALA A 215 17.83 12.67 -13.35
N PHE A 216 16.78 13.07 -14.07
CA PHE A 216 16.72 12.96 -15.53
C PHE A 216 17.73 13.88 -16.21
N ASP A 217 17.83 15.14 -15.78
CA ASP A 217 18.77 16.10 -16.34
C ASP A 217 20.23 15.68 -16.10
N GLU A 218 20.53 15.16 -14.90
CA GLU A 218 21.85 14.60 -14.62
C GLU A 218 22.17 13.40 -15.52
N LEU A 219 21.19 12.51 -15.73
CA LEU A 219 21.31 11.38 -16.64
C LEU A 219 21.49 11.83 -18.09
N ALA A 220 20.80 12.89 -18.52
CA ALA A 220 20.88 13.48 -19.84
C ALA A 220 22.27 14.02 -20.16
N ILE A 221 22.92 14.67 -19.20
CA ILE A 221 24.30 15.16 -19.34
C ILE A 221 25.25 13.96 -19.55
N LYS A 222 25.18 12.94 -18.69
CA LYS A 222 26.05 11.76 -18.78
C LYS A 222 25.83 11.01 -20.11
N PHE A 223 24.57 10.91 -20.55
CA PHE A 223 24.21 10.30 -21.82
C PHE A 223 24.83 11.05 -23.02
N ALA A 224 24.70 12.38 -23.05
CA ALA A 224 25.25 13.21 -24.13
C ALA A 224 26.78 13.10 -24.22
N VAL A 225 27.47 13.08 -23.07
CA VAL A 225 28.92 12.89 -23.00
C VAL A 225 29.31 11.51 -23.52
N ARG A 226 28.54 10.47 -23.21
CA ARG A 226 28.86 9.09 -23.59
C ARG A 226 28.60 8.79 -25.07
N PHE A 227 27.44 9.19 -25.58
CA PHE A 227 27.00 8.80 -26.92
C PHE A 227 27.15 9.91 -27.96
N CYS A 228 27.52 11.13 -27.56
CA CYS A 228 27.68 12.29 -28.45
C CYS A 228 26.41 12.59 -29.29
N ILE A 229 25.25 12.23 -28.77
CA ILE A 229 23.93 12.50 -29.34
C ILE A 229 23.09 13.27 -28.34
N SER A 230 22.06 13.96 -28.83
CA SER A 230 21.10 14.62 -27.95
C SER A 230 20.39 13.58 -27.06
N PRO A 231 20.24 13.86 -25.76
CA PRO A 231 19.42 13.04 -24.89
C PRO A 231 17.95 13.10 -25.35
N PRO A 232 17.13 12.11 -24.96
CA PRO A 232 15.70 12.20 -25.20
C PRO A 232 15.11 13.38 -24.42
N SER A 233 14.02 13.97 -24.93
CA SER A 233 13.31 15.06 -24.26
C SER A 233 12.62 14.58 -22.98
N TRP A 234 12.44 15.45 -21.99
CA TRP A 234 11.54 15.16 -20.87
C TRP A 234 10.14 14.79 -21.36
#